data_AF-X1DL92-F1
#
_entry.id   AF-X1DL92-F1
#
_cell.length_a   1.000
_cell.length_b   1.000
_cell.length_c   1.000
_cell.angle_alpha   90.00
_cell.angle_beta   90.00
_cell.angle_gamma   90.00
#
_symmetry.space_group_name_H-M   'P 1'
#
loop_
_entity.id
_entity.type
_entity.pdbx_description
1 polymer ?
#
loop_
_entity_poly.entity_id
_entity_poly.type
_entity_poly.pdbx_seq_one_letter_code
_entity_poly.pdbx_strand_id
1 'polypeptide(L)'
;MEKFINFISDNTEAPFLIDSPSVDVKISGVKYAMEVGLKRRIVYNSIIPESEPKELEAIKEAGVENVIVLAYKGGAITSKDRIKAVMEFLPRVEEAGIVKPIIDTYVFDIPSLSLATKA
;
A
#
# COMPACT_ATOMS: atom_id res chain seq x y z
N MET A 1 15.23 5.14 5.18
CA MET A 1 13.96 4.77 5.81
C MET A 1 14.08 4.70 7.33
N GLU A 2 15.01 3.92 7.87
CA GLU A 2 15.22 3.72 9.32
C GLU A 2 15.24 5.00 10.17
N LYS A 3 16.03 6.01 9.78
CA LYS A 3 16.09 7.31 10.48
C LYS A 3 14.71 7.98 10.63
N PHE A 4 13.85 7.85 9.63
CA PHE A 4 12.50 8.41 9.64
C PHE A 4 11.55 7.56 10.50
N ILE A 5 11.70 6.23 10.45
CA ILE A 5 10.96 5.31 11.32
C ILE A 5 11.25 5.61 12.79
N ASN A 6 12.52 5.76 13.18
CA ASN A 6 12.89 6.09 14.56
C ASN A 6 12.36 7.46 14.96
N PHE A 7 12.54 8.47 14.10
CA PHE A 7 12.02 9.80 14.38
C PHE A 7 10.51 9.79 14.63
N ILE A 8 9.72 9.10 13.80
CA ILE A 8 8.26 9.08 13.98
C ILE A 8 7.85 8.19 15.16
N SER A 9 8.52 7.06 15.40
CA SER A 9 8.19 6.17 16.52
C SER A 9 8.45 6.82 17.87
N ASP A 10 9.49 7.65 17.98
CA ASP A 10 9.89 8.31 19.23
C ASP A 10 9.01 9.53 19.57
N ASN A 11 8.33 10.11 18.56
CA ASN A 11 7.60 11.38 18.71
C ASN A 11 6.07 11.23 18.63
N THR A 12 5.55 10.06 18.31
CA THR A 12 4.10 9.81 18.29
C THR A 12 3.80 8.33 18.45
N GLU A 13 2.59 7.99 18.91
CA GLU A 13 2.04 6.62 18.89
C GLU A 13 1.12 6.36 17.69
N ALA A 14 0.90 7.38 16.84
CA ALA A 14 0.08 7.22 15.65
C ALA A 14 0.66 6.15 14.70
N PRO A 15 -0.20 5.46 13.94
CA PRO A 15 0.25 4.66 12.81
C PRO A 15 0.81 5.55 11.71
N PHE A 16 1.70 5.01 10.89
CA PHE A 16 2.36 5.74 9.81
C PHE A 16 2.55 4.86 8.57
N LEU A 17 2.68 5.52 7.42
CA LEU A 17 2.90 4.86 6.14
C LEU A 17 4.39 4.59 5.93
N ILE A 18 4.73 3.36 5.52
CA ILE A 18 6.01 3.08 4.87
C ILE A 18 5.81 3.39 3.38
N ASP A 19 6.36 4.51 2.94
CA ASP A 19 6.10 5.07 1.61
C ASP A 19 7.40 5.33 0.85
N SER A 20 7.46 4.81 -0.37
CA SER A 20 8.56 5.02 -1.31
C SER A 20 8.15 4.53 -2.69
N PRO A 21 8.58 5.22 -3.78
CA PRO A 21 8.38 4.72 -5.13
C PRO A 21 9.20 3.45 -5.43
N SER A 22 10.23 3.16 -4.63
CA SER A 22 11.03 1.93 -4.72
C SER A 22 10.48 0.85 -3.80
N VAL A 23 10.15 -0.31 -4.38
CA VAL A 23 9.72 -1.52 -3.66
C VAL A 23 10.79 -1.97 -2.66
N ASP A 24 12.06 -2.02 -3.06
CA ASP A 24 13.16 -2.47 -2.20
C ASP A 24 13.29 -1.59 -0.94
N VAL A 25 13.11 -0.28 -1.08
CA VAL A 25 13.13 0.66 0.06
C VAL A 25 11.93 0.43 0.99
N LYS A 26 10.73 0.16 0.44
CA LYS A 26 9.55 -0.18 1.25
C LYS A 26 9.76 -1.48 2.02
N ILE A 27 10.24 -2.54 1.36
CA ILE A 27 10.50 -3.83 1.99
C ILE A 27 11.58 -3.73 3.07
N SER A 28 12.67 -2.99 2.81
CA SER A 28 13.68 -2.70 3.85
C SER A 28 13.09 -1.95 5.05
N GLY A 29 12.24 -0.95 4.80
CA GLY A 29 11.53 -0.21 5.84
C GLY A 29 10.60 -1.07 6.69
N VAL A 30 9.83 -1.94 6.04
CA VAL A 30 8.96 -2.90 6.73
C VAL A 30 9.77 -3.82 7.61
N LYS A 31 10.85 -4.43 7.08
CA LYS A 31 11.70 -5.36 7.85
C LYS A 31 12.24 -4.69 9.11
N TYR A 32 12.78 -3.48 8.96
CA TYR A 32 13.26 -2.70 10.09
C TYR A 32 12.14 -2.41 11.11
N ALA A 33 10.97 -1.96 10.66
CA ALA A 33 9.83 -1.70 11.54
C ALA A 33 9.37 -2.96 12.29
N MET A 34 9.45 -4.14 11.68
CA MET A 34 9.17 -5.41 12.37
C MET A 34 10.21 -5.70 13.44
N GLU A 35 11.50 -5.51 13.15
CA GLU A 35 12.61 -5.72 14.09
C GLU A 35 12.48 -4.85 15.35
N VAL A 36 12.05 -3.60 15.19
CA VAL A 36 11.86 -2.67 16.33
C VAL A 36 10.46 -2.75 16.96
N GLY A 37 9.66 -3.75 16.61
CA GLY A 37 8.37 -4.03 17.27
C GLY A 37 7.21 -3.12 16.83
N LEU A 38 7.31 -2.44 15.70
CA LEU A 38 6.31 -1.49 15.19
C LEU A 38 5.27 -2.15 14.25
N LYS A 39 5.18 -3.49 14.24
CA LYS A 39 4.27 -4.25 13.35
C LYS A 39 2.85 -3.68 13.26
N ARG A 40 2.26 -3.30 14.40
CA ARG A 40 0.87 -2.81 14.47
C ARG A 40 0.71 -1.34 14.08
N ARG A 41 1.81 -0.60 13.93
CA ARG A 41 1.84 0.84 13.64
C ARG A 41 2.15 1.16 12.19
N ILE A 42 2.64 0.20 11.42
CA ILE A 42 2.94 0.41 10.00
C ILE A 42 1.77 0.06 9.09
N VAL A 43 1.64 0.84 8.02
CA VAL A 43 0.80 0.56 6.86
C VAL A 43 1.69 0.65 5.61
N TYR A 44 1.64 -0.35 4.75
CA TYR A 44 2.42 -0.35 3.51
C TYR A 44 1.77 0.56 2.46
N ASN A 45 2.47 1.59 1.98
CA ASN A 45 1.98 2.48 0.93
C ASN A 45 2.84 2.39 -0.33
N SER A 46 2.35 1.94 -1.46
CA SER A 46 1.10 1.19 -1.73
C SER A 46 1.44 -0.02 -2.60
N ILE A 47 0.47 -0.89 -2.85
CA ILE A 47 0.49 -1.82 -3.98
C ILE A 47 -0.51 -1.36 -5.04
N ILE A 48 -0.27 -1.72 -6.30
CA ILE A 48 -1.14 -1.40 -7.42
C ILE A 48 -1.63 -2.70 -8.11
N PRO A 49 -2.72 -2.67 -8.88
CA PRO A 49 -3.17 -3.81 -9.69
C PRO A 49 -2.09 -4.47 -10.56
N GLU A 50 -1.07 -3.71 -10.95
CA GLU A 50 0.07 -4.16 -11.76
C GLU A 50 1.28 -4.61 -10.92
N SER A 51 1.17 -4.64 -9.58
CA SER A 51 2.24 -5.08 -8.69
C SER A 51 2.69 -6.51 -9.02
N GLU A 52 4.00 -6.70 -9.08
CA GLU A 52 4.61 -7.98 -9.41
C GLU A 52 4.43 -8.99 -8.26
N PRO A 53 4.36 -10.31 -8.57
CA PRO A 53 4.25 -11.36 -7.55
C PRO A 53 5.31 -11.25 -6.45
N LYS A 54 6.54 -10.87 -6.81
CA LYS A 54 7.67 -10.73 -5.87
C LYS A 54 7.41 -9.68 -4.77
N GLU A 55 6.71 -8.58 -5.09
CA GLU A 55 6.34 -7.57 -4.08
C GLU A 55 5.32 -8.15 -3.09
N LEU A 56 4.32 -8.86 -3.59
CA LEU A 56 3.29 -9.50 -2.77
C LEU A 56 3.86 -10.61 -1.87
N GLU A 57 4.78 -11.41 -2.40
CA GLU A 57 5.51 -12.43 -1.63
C GLU A 57 6.33 -11.78 -0.51
N ALA A 58 7.05 -10.69 -0.79
CA ALA A 58 7.82 -9.99 0.22
C ALA A 58 6.94 -9.37 1.33
N ILE A 59 5.74 -8.87 0.97
CA ILE A 59 4.74 -8.38 1.94
C ILE A 59 4.25 -9.54 2.83
N LYS A 60 3.96 -10.69 2.22
CA LYS A 60 3.52 -11.91 2.91
C LYS A 60 4.58 -12.41 3.89
N GLU A 61 5.83 -12.54 3.44
CA GLU A 61 6.97 -12.95 4.27
C GLU A 61 7.20 -11.99 5.44
N ALA A 62 7.03 -10.69 5.21
CA ALA A 62 7.15 -9.69 6.25
C ALA A 62 5.96 -9.69 7.23
N GLY A 63 4.86 -10.39 6.92
CA GLY A 63 3.67 -10.48 7.77
C GLY A 63 2.94 -9.15 7.93
N VAL A 64 2.94 -8.31 6.89
CA VAL A 64 2.21 -7.03 6.89
C VAL A 64 0.75 -7.27 6.55
N GLU A 65 -0.14 -6.80 7.43
CA GLU A 65 -1.59 -6.97 7.29
C GLU A 65 -2.31 -5.74 6.74
N ASN A 66 -1.75 -4.54 6.98
CA ASN A 66 -2.34 -3.26 6.61
C ASN A 66 -1.63 -2.70 5.37
N VAL A 67 -2.33 -2.61 4.25
CA VAL A 67 -1.75 -2.20 2.96
C VAL A 67 -2.70 -1.25 2.25
N ILE A 68 -2.15 -0.17 1.69
CA ILE A 68 -2.89 0.67 0.75
C ILE A 68 -2.88 -0.01 -0.62
N VAL A 69 -4.07 -0.26 -1.15
CA VAL A 69 -4.27 -0.68 -2.54
C VAL A 69 -4.61 0.57 -3.34
N LEU A 70 -3.64 1.03 -4.12
CA LEU A 70 -3.79 2.18 -4.99
C LEU A 70 -4.43 1.73 -6.30
N ALA A 71 -5.61 2.24 -6.62
CA ALA A 71 -6.40 1.91 -7.81
C ALA A 71 -5.83 2.54 -9.10
N TYR A 72 -4.51 2.42 -9.27
CA TYR A 72 -3.75 2.90 -10.40
C TYR A 72 -3.36 1.75 -11.31
N LYS A 73 -3.86 1.76 -12.54
CA LYS A 73 -3.51 0.80 -13.59
C LYS A 73 -3.43 1.54 -14.91
N GLY A 74 -2.43 1.23 -15.73
CA GLY A 74 -2.31 1.78 -17.08
C GLY A 74 -3.62 1.69 -17.86
N GLY A 75 -4.16 2.83 -18.30
CA GLY A 75 -5.41 2.91 -19.07
C GLY A 75 -6.72 2.90 -18.26
N ALA A 76 -6.69 2.71 -16.93
CA ALA A 76 -7.88 2.75 -16.08
C ALA A 76 -8.19 4.17 -15.58
N ILE A 77 -8.93 4.97 -16.37
CA ILE A 77 -9.18 6.38 -16.06
C ILE A 77 -10.54 6.59 -15.38
N THR A 78 -11.58 5.86 -15.78
CA THR A 78 -12.94 6.05 -15.24
C THR A 78 -13.12 5.36 -13.88
N SER A 79 -14.11 5.79 -13.10
CA SER A 79 -14.47 5.15 -11.83
C SER A 79 -14.74 3.66 -11.99
N LYS A 80 -15.42 3.26 -13.07
CA LYS A 80 -15.73 1.85 -13.36
C LYS A 80 -14.47 1.04 -13.66
N ASP A 81 -13.52 1.61 -14.40
CA ASP A 81 -12.27 0.92 -14.73
C ASP A 81 -11.42 0.69 -13.49
N ARG A 82 -11.40 1.66 -12.56
CA ARG A 82 -10.69 1.56 -11.28
C ARG A 82 -11.30 0.50 -10.38
N ILE A 83 -12.63 0.51 -10.21
CA ILE A 83 -13.37 -0.53 -9.47
C ILE A 83 -13.04 -1.89 -10.06
N LYS A 84 -13.15 -2.05 -11.38
CA LYS A 84 -12.85 -3.32 -12.06
C LYS A 84 -11.40 -3.77 -11.80
N ALA A 85 -10.44 -2.87 -11.96
CA ALA A 85 -9.02 -3.19 -11.74
C ALA A 85 -8.73 -3.62 -10.30
N VAL A 86 -9.33 -2.97 -9.31
CA VAL A 86 -9.18 -3.35 -7.90
C VAL A 86 -9.87 -4.69 -7.63
N MET A 87 -11.11 -4.88 -8.08
CA MET A 87 -11.85 -6.12 -7.87
C MET A 87 -11.16 -7.34 -8.48
N GLU A 88 -10.55 -7.20 -9.65
CA GLU A 88 -9.73 -8.26 -10.27
C GLU A 88 -8.43 -8.54 -9.51
N PHE A 89 -7.93 -7.54 -8.76
CA PHE A 89 -6.67 -7.64 -8.03
C PHE A 89 -6.85 -8.17 -6.59
N LEU A 90 -7.98 -7.92 -5.94
CA LEU A 90 -8.27 -8.32 -4.56
C LEU A 90 -7.97 -9.80 -4.24
N PRO A 91 -8.26 -10.79 -5.11
CA PRO A 91 -7.90 -12.18 -4.83
C PRO A 91 -6.39 -12.39 -4.58
N ARG A 92 -5.53 -11.71 -5.36
CA ARG A 92 -4.07 -11.77 -5.18
C ARG A 92 -3.62 -11.09 -3.88
N VAL A 93 -4.34 -10.04 -3.48
CA VAL A 93 -4.11 -9.32 -2.21
C VAL A 93 -4.44 -10.22 -1.02
N GLU A 94 -5.56 -10.95 -1.08
CA GLU A 94 -5.97 -11.92 -0.07
C GLU A 94 -4.99 -13.11 0.03
N GLU A 95 -4.53 -13.65 -1.11
CA GLU A 95 -3.52 -14.73 -1.16
C GLU A 95 -2.16 -14.32 -0.54
N ALA A 96 -1.85 -13.02 -0.60
CA ALA A 96 -0.68 -12.43 0.04
C ALA A 96 -0.83 -12.27 1.57
N GLY A 97 -1.97 -12.61 2.16
CA GLY A 97 -2.22 -12.50 3.60
C GLY A 97 -2.59 -11.09 4.06
N ILE A 98 -2.93 -10.20 3.14
CA ILE A 98 -3.36 -8.82 3.44
C ILE A 98 -4.84 -8.87 3.83
N VAL A 99 -5.12 -8.67 5.11
CA VAL A 99 -6.48 -8.75 5.67
C VAL A 99 -7.15 -7.38 5.86
N LYS A 100 -6.39 -6.29 5.78
CA LYS A 100 -6.88 -4.91 5.97
C LYS A 100 -6.45 -4.02 4.80
N PRO A 101 -6.97 -4.26 3.58
CA PRO A 101 -6.71 -3.37 2.46
C PRO A 101 -7.42 -2.02 2.67
N ILE A 102 -6.70 -0.92 2.46
CA ILE A 102 -7.24 0.44 2.40
C ILE A 102 -7.22 0.86 0.94
N ILE A 103 -8.38 1.10 0.33
CA ILE A 103 -8.45 1.46 -1.09
C ILE A 103 -8.21 2.97 -1.26
N ASP A 104 -7.16 3.32 -2.01
CA ASP A 104 -6.93 4.67 -2.52
C ASP A 104 -7.37 4.72 -3.98
N THR A 105 -8.41 5.50 -4.29
CA THR A 105 -8.98 5.55 -5.63
C THR A 105 -8.17 6.40 -6.62
N TYR A 106 -7.03 6.97 -6.20
CA TYR A 106 -6.06 7.71 -7.01
C TYR A 106 -6.60 8.97 -7.68
N VAL A 107 -6.25 10.14 -7.17
CA VAL A 107 -6.52 11.42 -7.87
C VAL A 107 -5.32 11.76 -8.74
N PHE A 108 -5.48 11.71 -10.06
CA PHE A 108 -4.42 12.03 -11.03
C PHE A 108 -4.16 13.54 -11.08
N ASP A 109 -5.25 14.30 -11.22
CA ASP A 109 -5.29 15.76 -11.28
C ASP A 109 -6.63 16.29 -10.74
N ILE A 110 -6.78 17.61 -10.64
CA ILE A 110 -8.00 18.26 -10.13
C ILE A 110 -9.27 17.83 -10.92
N PRO A 111 -9.28 17.82 -12.28
CA PRO A 111 -10.43 17.32 -13.04
C PRO A 111 -10.82 15.87 -12.73
N SER A 112 -9.83 15.00 -12.51
CA SER A 112 -10.06 13.58 -12.23
C SER A 112 -10.64 13.32 -10.84
N LEU A 113 -10.65 14.30 -9.93
CA LEU A 113 -11.14 14.14 -8.56
C LEU A 113 -12.55 13.54 -8.54
N SER A 114 -13.46 14.06 -9.38
CA SER A 114 -14.84 13.57 -9.45
C SER A 114 -14.96 12.10 -9.89
N LEU A 115 -14.00 11.62 -10.68
CA LEU A 115 -13.91 10.22 -11.10
C LEU A 115 -13.35 9.36 -9.97
N ALA A 116 -12.38 9.86 -9.21
CA ALA A 116 -11.84 9.17 -8.05
C ALA A 116 -12.87 9.02 -6.92
N THR A 117 -13.68 10.05 -6.65
CA THR A 117 -14.67 10.01 -5.56
C THR A 117 -15.93 9.20 -5.86
N LYS A 118 -16.15 8.82 -7.13
CA LYS A 118 -17.28 7.96 -7.56
C LYS A 118 -16.89 6.48 -7.70
N ALA A 119 -15.61 6.17 -7.54
CA ALA A 119 -15.08 4.81 -7.56
C ALA A 119 -15.32 4.13 -6.21
#